data_AF-V9EX80-F1
#
_entry.id   AF-V9EX80-F1
#
_cell.length_a   1.000
_cell.length_b   1.000
_cell.length_c   1.000
_cell.angle_alpha   90.00
_cell.angle_beta   90.00
_cell.angle_gamma   90.00
#
_symmetry.space_group_name_H-M   'P 1'
#
loop_
_entity.id
_entity.type
_entity.pdbx_description
1 polymer ?
#
loop_
_entity_poly.entity_id
_entity_poly.type
_entity_poly.pdbx_seq_one_letter_code
_entity_poly.pdbx_strand_id
1 'polypeptide(L)'
;MKQNGLSYEEATMKEIEARQSKLKVVRDANDPKVRGKPLPAYFKVPFTEALDLVATRRVYIEVGTAYVPFEHVVSILFAAFRANLSKELSGAFRKYNRSLISKDERLAPVLSNLAKHHIDADYSSTPVPGSENAIRPDMIDGLAATSMPLCMRSLHKGLKLNHHLKFAGRQQYGLFLKGIGLQLDDAIAYWKQEFCKKMSVDDFNKKYAYNIRHNYGKEGKRKDYAPSNCMRIITGDPPKNGEYHGCPFRHFEQEHLRKALQGVSEGDKQEILSLAENHHYQIACKKYFEATHPGSDPDVLINHPNGYFEESRKYYAAKEKGVIVTAN
;
A
#
# COMPACT_ATOMS: atom_id res chain seq x y z
N MET A 1 14.75 -21.26 -18.79
CA MET A 1 14.84 -20.17 -19.79
C MET A 1 14.32 -20.60 -21.16
N LYS A 2 14.82 -21.71 -21.76
CA LYS A 2 14.31 -22.24 -23.05
C LYS A 2 12.80 -22.49 -23.12
N GLN A 3 12.17 -22.99 -22.05
CA GLN A 3 10.71 -23.21 -22.00
C GLN A 3 9.87 -21.93 -22.03
N ASN A 4 10.47 -20.76 -21.72
CA ASN A 4 9.78 -19.47 -21.65
C ASN A 4 10.13 -18.55 -22.84
N GLY A 5 10.64 -19.10 -23.94
CA GLY A 5 10.99 -18.34 -25.14
C GLY A 5 12.26 -17.47 -25.01
N LEU A 6 13.03 -17.64 -23.93
CA LEU A 6 14.30 -16.94 -23.70
C LEU A 6 15.46 -17.86 -24.08
N SER A 7 16.19 -17.52 -25.14
CA SER A 7 17.32 -18.31 -25.67
C SER A 7 18.63 -17.99 -24.96
N TYR A 8 18.62 -17.94 -23.63
CA TYR A 8 19.85 -17.77 -22.84
C TYR A 8 20.34 -19.13 -22.37
N GLU A 9 21.50 -19.52 -22.86
CA GLU A 9 22.16 -20.76 -22.49
C GLU A 9 23.27 -20.47 -21.49
N GLU A 10 23.38 -21.28 -20.44
CA GLU A 10 24.53 -21.21 -19.54
C GLU A 10 25.81 -21.58 -20.31
N ALA A 11 26.87 -20.80 -20.14
CA ALA A 11 28.17 -21.09 -20.71
C ALA A 11 28.77 -22.32 -20.03
N THR A 12 29.25 -23.25 -20.82
CA THR A 12 29.91 -24.46 -20.32
C THR A 12 31.22 -24.13 -19.62
N MET A 13 31.67 -25.00 -18.71
CA MET A 13 32.95 -24.82 -18.01
C MET A 13 34.13 -24.63 -18.97
N LYS A 14 34.18 -25.40 -20.06
CA LYS A 14 35.21 -25.27 -21.10
C LYS A 14 35.17 -23.89 -21.78
N GLU A 15 33.98 -23.35 -22.05
CA GLU A 15 33.82 -22.02 -22.65
C GLU A 15 34.29 -20.91 -21.70
N ILE A 16 34.04 -21.06 -20.40
CA ILE A 16 34.47 -20.13 -19.35
C ILE A 16 35.99 -20.20 -19.17
N GLU A 17 36.58 -21.39 -19.10
CA GLU A 17 38.02 -21.60 -18.98
C GLU A 17 38.78 -20.97 -20.16
N ALA A 18 38.31 -21.18 -21.38
CA ALA A 18 38.90 -20.59 -22.59
C ALA A 18 38.90 -19.04 -22.59
N ARG A 19 37.99 -18.42 -21.82
CA ARG A 19 37.80 -16.96 -21.74
C ARG A 19 38.17 -16.37 -20.38
N GLN A 20 38.77 -17.17 -19.51
CA GLN A 20 38.91 -16.85 -18.09
C GLN A 20 39.67 -15.52 -17.88
N SER A 21 40.73 -15.27 -18.65
CA SER A 21 41.50 -14.03 -18.58
C SER A 21 40.65 -12.81 -18.93
N LYS A 22 39.90 -12.87 -20.04
CA LYS A 22 39.04 -11.77 -20.53
C LYS A 22 37.87 -11.50 -19.58
N LEU A 23 37.22 -12.56 -19.09
CA LEU A 23 36.11 -12.46 -18.13
C LEU A 23 36.57 -11.82 -16.80
N LYS A 24 37.76 -12.22 -16.29
CA LYS A 24 38.34 -11.61 -15.09
C LYS A 24 38.66 -10.13 -15.27
N VAL A 25 39.21 -9.73 -16.43
CA VAL A 25 39.50 -8.32 -16.72
C VAL A 25 38.24 -7.45 -16.65
N VAL A 26 37.16 -7.90 -17.29
CA VAL A 26 35.88 -7.16 -17.26
C VAL A 26 35.30 -7.12 -15.85
N ARG A 27 35.31 -8.24 -15.12
CA ARG A 27 34.79 -8.29 -13.75
C ARG A 27 35.57 -7.40 -12.80
N ASP A 28 36.90 -7.54 -12.75
CA ASP A 28 37.76 -6.85 -11.80
C ASP A 28 37.78 -5.32 -12.05
N ALA A 29 37.52 -4.87 -13.28
CA ALA A 29 37.36 -3.46 -13.60
C ALA A 29 36.05 -2.85 -13.06
N ASN A 30 35.00 -3.67 -12.94
CA ASN A 30 33.67 -3.24 -12.48
C ASN A 30 33.48 -3.45 -10.96
N ASP A 31 34.14 -4.44 -10.37
CA ASP A 31 34.16 -4.66 -8.92
C ASP A 31 35.56 -5.13 -8.45
N PRO A 32 36.42 -4.20 -7.99
CA PRO A 32 37.75 -4.54 -7.49
C PRO A 32 37.73 -5.44 -6.25
N LYS A 33 36.63 -5.51 -5.50
CA LYS A 33 36.53 -6.28 -4.23
C LYS A 33 36.37 -7.78 -4.47
N VAL A 34 36.01 -8.19 -5.69
CA VAL A 34 35.89 -9.60 -6.08
C VAL A 34 37.14 -10.15 -6.77
N ARG A 35 38.21 -9.35 -6.82
CA ARG A 35 39.52 -9.78 -7.35
C ARG A 35 40.02 -11.02 -6.60
N GLY A 36 40.42 -12.04 -7.36
CA GLY A 36 40.90 -13.32 -6.80
C GLY A 36 39.80 -14.33 -6.42
N LYS A 37 38.52 -13.94 -6.40
CA LYS A 37 37.40 -14.89 -6.23
C LYS A 37 37.17 -15.73 -7.48
N PRO A 38 36.60 -16.95 -7.37
CA PRO A 38 36.20 -17.75 -8.53
C PRO A 38 35.22 -16.99 -9.42
N LEU A 39 35.21 -17.31 -10.73
CA LEU A 39 34.25 -16.73 -11.66
C LEU A 39 32.85 -17.30 -11.37
N PRO A 40 31.78 -16.47 -11.40
CA PRO A 40 30.41 -16.96 -11.27
C PRO A 40 29.96 -17.70 -12.54
N ALA A 41 28.76 -18.26 -12.52
CA ALA A 41 28.10 -18.76 -13.72
C ALA A 41 27.83 -17.61 -14.72
N TYR A 42 28.08 -17.89 -16.00
CA TYR A 42 27.84 -16.95 -17.09
C TYR A 42 26.79 -17.49 -18.04
N PHE A 43 25.98 -16.59 -18.59
CA PHE A 43 24.97 -16.90 -19.60
C PHE A 43 25.35 -16.23 -20.92
N LYS A 44 25.15 -16.98 -22.00
CA LYS A 44 25.31 -16.53 -23.37
C LYS A 44 24.03 -15.81 -23.79
N VAL A 45 24.14 -14.51 -24.01
CA VAL A 45 23.03 -13.63 -24.39
C VAL A 45 23.41 -12.92 -25.69
N PRO A 46 22.53 -12.81 -26.69
CA PRO A 46 22.78 -11.95 -27.85
C PRO A 46 23.11 -10.53 -27.39
N PHE A 47 24.22 -9.93 -27.86
CA PHE A 47 24.67 -8.65 -27.32
C PHE A 47 23.63 -7.52 -27.45
N THR A 48 22.73 -7.62 -28.44
CA THR A 48 21.60 -6.71 -28.68
C THR A 48 20.55 -6.73 -27.58
N GLU A 49 20.51 -7.76 -26.75
CA GLU A 49 19.58 -7.88 -25.61
C GLU A 49 20.21 -7.41 -24.29
N ALA A 50 21.52 -7.14 -24.27
CA ALA A 50 22.28 -6.70 -23.08
C ALA A 50 22.93 -5.33 -23.29
N LEU A 51 22.33 -4.46 -24.11
CA LEU A 51 22.95 -3.19 -24.56
C LEU A 51 23.33 -2.25 -23.41
N ASP A 52 22.58 -2.27 -22.31
CA ASP A 52 22.84 -1.50 -21.10
C ASP A 52 24.16 -1.92 -20.42
N LEU A 53 24.39 -3.23 -20.32
CA LEU A 53 25.62 -3.81 -19.78
C LEU A 53 26.79 -3.62 -20.75
N VAL A 54 26.53 -3.69 -22.06
CA VAL A 54 27.53 -3.43 -23.10
C VAL A 54 28.00 -1.98 -23.07
N ALA A 55 27.07 -1.02 -23.01
CA ALA A 55 27.37 0.42 -22.99
C ALA A 55 28.23 0.81 -21.78
N THR A 56 27.99 0.15 -20.64
CA THR A 56 28.73 0.37 -19.39
C THR A 56 29.97 -0.52 -19.25
N ARG A 57 30.32 -1.31 -20.28
CA ARG A 57 31.46 -2.24 -20.28
C ARG A 57 31.45 -3.24 -19.11
N ARG A 58 30.26 -3.70 -18.73
CA ARG A 58 30.03 -4.65 -17.62
C ARG A 58 30.04 -6.12 -18.05
N VAL A 59 30.07 -6.38 -19.35
CA VAL A 59 30.04 -7.75 -19.92
C VAL A 59 31.10 -7.92 -20.99
N TYR A 60 31.60 -9.15 -21.12
CA TYR A 60 32.51 -9.52 -22.20
C TYR A 60 31.71 -9.91 -23.45
N ILE A 61 32.15 -9.47 -24.62
CA ILE A 61 31.49 -9.78 -25.90
C ILE A 61 32.46 -10.49 -26.82
N GLU A 62 31.98 -11.55 -27.47
CA GLU A 62 32.73 -12.26 -28.51
C GLU A 62 31.74 -12.82 -29.54
N VAL A 63 32.01 -12.55 -30.83
CA VAL A 63 31.21 -13.07 -31.97
C VAL A 63 29.70 -12.86 -31.76
N GLY A 64 29.29 -11.63 -31.43
CA GLY A 64 27.88 -11.26 -31.21
C GLY A 64 27.24 -11.83 -29.94
N THR A 65 27.98 -12.55 -29.11
CA THR A 65 27.51 -13.11 -27.83
C THR A 65 28.09 -12.32 -26.67
N ALA A 66 27.22 -11.79 -25.80
CA ALA A 66 27.59 -11.25 -24.51
C ALA A 66 27.59 -12.36 -23.45
N TYR A 67 28.66 -12.42 -22.65
CA TYR A 67 28.79 -13.32 -21.51
C TYR A 67 28.39 -12.54 -20.26
N VAL A 68 27.19 -12.85 -19.76
CA VAL A 68 26.54 -12.11 -18.67
C VAL A 68 26.61 -12.93 -17.37
N PRO A 69 27.17 -12.39 -16.28
CA PRO A 69 27.10 -13.01 -14.96
C PRO A 69 25.65 -13.24 -14.51
N PHE A 70 25.35 -14.33 -13.80
CA PHE A 70 23.99 -14.64 -13.34
C PHE A 70 23.28 -13.47 -12.62
N GLU A 71 24.00 -12.70 -11.81
CA GLU A 71 23.51 -11.49 -11.12
C GLU A 71 22.93 -10.42 -12.05
N HIS A 72 23.38 -10.36 -13.30
CA HIS A 72 22.94 -9.40 -14.32
C HIS A 72 21.95 -10.02 -15.32
N VAL A 73 21.73 -11.33 -15.28
CA VAL A 73 20.69 -11.96 -16.10
C VAL A 73 19.31 -11.52 -15.63
N VAL A 74 19.12 -11.35 -14.32
CA VAL A 74 17.86 -10.88 -13.74
C VAL A 74 17.46 -9.50 -14.27
N SER A 75 18.41 -8.57 -14.41
CA SER A 75 18.12 -7.24 -14.96
C SER A 75 17.74 -7.29 -16.44
N ILE A 76 18.38 -8.15 -17.24
CA ILE A 76 18.01 -8.38 -18.64
C ILE A 76 16.58 -8.94 -18.74
N LEU A 77 16.25 -9.92 -17.88
CA LEU A 77 14.91 -10.50 -17.82
C LEU A 77 13.85 -9.46 -17.46
N PHE A 78 14.12 -8.60 -16.48
CA PHE A 78 13.21 -7.52 -16.11
C PHE A 78 13.00 -6.53 -17.26
N ALA A 79 14.07 -6.15 -17.96
CA ALA A 79 13.99 -5.24 -19.10
C ALA A 79 13.18 -5.86 -20.25
N ALA A 80 13.46 -7.11 -20.62
CA ALA A 80 12.73 -7.85 -21.64
C ALA A 80 11.24 -8.03 -21.28
N PHE A 81 10.95 -8.40 -20.03
CA PHE A 81 9.58 -8.53 -19.54
C PHE A 81 8.83 -7.20 -19.59
N ARG A 82 9.44 -6.11 -19.11
CA ARG A 82 8.83 -4.77 -19.12
C ARG A 82 8.55 -4.30 -20.55
N ALA A 83 9.49 -4.50 -21.47
CA ALA A 83 9.31 -4.16 -22.88
C ALA A 83 8.17 -4.96 -23.51
N ASN A 84 8.12 -6.27 -23.26
CA ASN A 84 7.06 -7.14 -23.76
C ASN A 84 5.69 -6.76 -23.18
N LEU A 85 5.60 -6.56 -21.85
CA LEU A 85 4.38 -6.15 -21.18
C LEU A 85 3.86 -4.81 -21.73
N SER A 86 4.75 -3.82 -21.90
CA SER A 86 4.39 -2.52 -22.48
C SER A 86 3.86 -2.65 -23.92
N LYS A 87 4.51 -3.47 -24.74
CA LYS A 87 4.09 -3.76 -26.13
C LYS A 87 2.71 -4.43 -26.15
N GLU A 88 2.51 -5.47 -25.36
CA GLU A 88 1.26 -6.22 -25.30
C GLU A 88 0.11 -5.36 -24.73
N LEU A 89 0.36 -4.58 -23.67
CA LEU A 89 -0.64 -3.63 -23.14
C LEU A 89 -1.01 -2.54 -24.16
N SER A 90 -0.02 -2.03 -24.91
CA SER A 90 -0.27 -1.08 -25.99
C SER A 90 -1.06 -1.71 -27.14
N GLY A 91 -0.84 -3.00 -27.42
CA GLY A 91 -1.63 -3.79 -28.37
C GLY A 91 -3.07 -3.99 -27.87
N ALA A 92 -3.22 -4.38 -26.61
CA ALA A 92 -4.51 -4.58 -25.95
C ALA A 92 -5.34 -3.31 -25.91
N PHE A 93 -4.76 -2.16 -25.54
CA PHE A 93 -5.43 -0.87 -25.53
C PHE A 93 -5.93 -0.45 -26.92
N ARG A 94 -5.09 -0.63 -27.96
CA ARG A 94 -5.50 -0.35 -29.35
C ARG A 94 -6.65 -1.25 -29.81
N LYS A 95 -6.60 -2.54 -29.47
CA LYS A 95 -7.68 -3.49 -29.78
C LYS A 95 -8.96 -3.16 -29.01
N TYR A 96 -8.84 -2.80 -27.72
CA TYR A 96 -9.94 -2.38 -26.88
C TYR A 96 -10.68 -1.18 -27.50
N ASN A 97 -9.98 -0.09 -27.82
CA ASN A 97 -10.58 1.12 -28.38
C ASN A 97 -11.22 0.93 -29.77
N ARG A 98 -10.73 -0.04 -30.56
CA ARG A 98 -11.28 -0.35 -31.89
C ARG A 98 -12.37 -1.43 -31.85
N SER A 99 -12.51 -2.15 -30.75
CA SER A 99 -13.43 -3.28 -30.62
C SER A 99 -14.80 -2.84 -30.10
N LEU A 100 -15.84 -3.60 -30.45
CA LEU A 100 -17.18 -3.54 -29.85
C LEU A 100 -17.14 -3.74 -28.32
N ILE A 101 -16.06 -4.32 -27.78
CA ILE A 101 -15.80 -4.45 -26.34
C ILE A 101 -15.77 -3.09 -25.62
N SER A 102 -15.24 -2.03 -26.27
CA SER A 102 -15.25 -0.68 -25.68
C SER A 102 -16.66 -0.08 -25.57
N LYS A 103 -17.60 -0.59 -26.37
CA LYS A 103 -19.02 -0.19 -26.37
C LYS A 103 -19.89 -1.14 -25.54
N ASP A 104 -19.31 -2.20 -24.97
CA ASP A 104 -20.03 -3.11 -24.09
C ASP A 104 -20.20 -2.43 -22.72
N GLU A 105 -21.43 -2.03 -22.43
CA GLU A 105 -21.81 -1.35 -21.19
C GLU A 105 -21.57 -2.19 -19.93
N ARG A 106 -21.36 -3.51 -20.06
CA ARG A 106 -21.06 -4.39 -18.92
C ARG A 106 -19.58 -4.34 -18.53
N LEU A 107 -18.68 -4.13 -19.49
CA LEU A 107 -17.23 -4.21 -19.28
C LEU A 107 -16.62 -2.85 -18.89
N ALA A 108 -17.15 -1.74 -19.41
CA ALA A 108 -16.64 -0.41 -19.08
C ALA A 108 -16.72 -0.08 -17.57
N PRO A 109 -17.82 -0.41 -16.84
CA PRO A 109 -17.88 -0.23 -15.40
C PRO A 109 -16.89 -1.13 -14.66
N VAL A 110 -16.73 -2.39 -15.07
CA VAL A 110 -15.80 -3.33 -14.44
C VAL A 110 -14.36 -2.83 -14.56
N LEU A 111 -13.93 -2.39 -15.74
CA LEU A 111 -12.58 -1.85 -15.95
C LEU A 111 -12.37 -0.52 -15.22
N SER A 112 -13.37 0.38 -15.24
CA SER A 112 -13.30 1.65 -14.50
C SER A 112 -13.27 1.42 -12.99
N ASN A 113 -13.99 0.40 -12.51
CA ASN A 113 -14.04 0.05 -11.10
C ASN A 113 -12.81 -0.72 -10.66
N LEU A 114 -12.22 -1.60 -11.49
CA LEU A 114 -10.96 -2.29 -11.18
C LEU A 114 -9.80 -1.30 -10.97
N ALA A 115 -9.80 -0.19 -11.71
CA ALA A 115 -8.81 0.88 -11.54
C ALA A 115 -9.05 1.74 -10.27
N LYS A 116 -10.29 1.80 -9.77
CA LYS A 116 -10.69 2.62 -8.61
C LYS A 116 -10.72 1.81 -7.31
N HIS A 117 -11.05 0.53 -7.43
CA HIS A 117 -11.04 -0.49 -6.42
C HIS A 117 -9.87 -1.40 -6.78
N HIS A 118 -8.69 -1.04 -6.26
CA HIS A 118 -7.70 -2.07 -5.96
C HIS A 118 -8.41 -3.19 -5.20
N ILE A 119 -7.95 -4.43 -5.39
CA ILE A 119 -8.51 -5.67 -4.85
C ILE A 119 -8.55 -5.56 -3.30
N ASP A 120 -9.55 -4.86 -2.78
CA ASP A 120 -9.73 -4.55 -1.37
C ASP A 120 -10.90 -5.42 -0.88
N ALA A 121 -10.77 -5.96 0.34
CA ALA A 121 -11.88 -6.62 1.02
C ALA A 121 -13.08 -5.66 1.12
N ASP A 122 -14.30 -6.19 0.95
CA ASP A 122 -15.51 -5.38 1.02
C ASP A 122 -15.87 -5.04 2.48
N TYR A 123 -15.38 -3.90 2.96
CA TYR A 123 -15.68 -3.35 4.28
C TYR A 123 -17.07 -2.67 4.37
N SER A 124 -17.95 -2.85 3.38
CA SER A 124 -19.33 -2.37 3.47
C SER A 124 -20.19 -3.24 4.39
N SER A 125 -19.83 -4.51 4.57
CA SER A 125 -20.57 -5.46 5.41
C SER A 125 -20.42 -5.14 6.90
N THR A 126 -21.55 -5.03 7.61
CA THR A 126 -21.57 -4.83 9.05
C THR A 126 -21.41 -6.19 9.76
N PRO A 127 -20.48 -6.34 10.71
CA PRO A 127 -20.36 -7.57 11.50
C PRO A 127 -21.65 -7.91 12.23
N VAL A 128 -21.93 -9.20 12.37
CA VAL A 128 -23.14 -9.73 13.01
C VAL A 128 -23.25 -9.23 14.46
N PRO A 129 -24.43 -8.73 14.89
CA PRO A 129 -24.67 -8.33 16.28
C PRO A 129 -24.38 -9.49 17.25
N GLY A 130 -23.57 -9.24 18.29
CA GLY A 130 -23.27 -10.22 19.33
C GLY A 130 -22.02 -11.08 19.11
N SER A 131 -21.19 -10.81 18.10
CA SER A 131 -19.87 -11.44 18.01
C SER A 131 -18.92 -10.95 19.13
N GLU A 132 -17.98 -11.79 19.57
CA GLU A 132 -16.91 -11.40 20.52
C GLU A 132 -16.06 -10.21 20.01
N ASN A 133 -16.12 -9.91 18.71
CA ASN A 133 -15.43 -8.79 18.08
C ASN A 133 -16.29 -7.51 17.93
N ALA A 134 -17.45 -7.43 18.57
CA ALA A 134 -18.29 -6.24 18.50
C ALA A 134 -17.58 -5.01 19.11
N ILE A 135 -17.43 -3.95 18.32
CA ILE A 135 -16.80 -2.71 18.75
C ILE A 135 -17.81 -1.85 19.50
N ARG A 136 -17.50 -1.54 20.77
CA ARG A 136 -18.30 -0.64 21.62
C ARG A 136 -17.69 0.76 21.72
N PRO A 137 -18.50 1.82 21.98
CA PRO A 137 -18.01 3.20 22.04
C PRO A 137 -16.85 3.45 23.00
N ASP A 138 -16.84 2.79 24.15
CA ASP A 138 -15.81 2.89 25.19
C ASP A 138 -14.48 2.25 24.81
N MET A 139 -14.47 1.32 23.85
CA MET A 139 -13.25 0.70 23.34
C MET A 139 -12.50 1.59 22.35
N ILE A 140 -13.19 2.57 21.73
CA ILE A 140 -12.67 3.35 20.60
C ILE A 140 -11.39 4.12 20.97
N ASP A 141 -11.28 4.64 22.19
CA ASP A 141 -10.11 5.41 22.63
C ASP A 141 -8.86 4.52 22.73
N GLY A 142 -8.99 3.31 23.28
CA GLY A 142 -7.91 2.32 23.33
C GLY A 142 -7.52 1.80 21.94
N LEU A 143 -8.51 1.55 21.09
CA LEU A 143 -8.32 1.14 19.71
C LEU A 143 -7.68 2.23 18.85
N ALA A 144 -7.96 3.50 19.12
CA ALA A 144 -7.31 4.62 18.45
C ALA A 144 -5.82 4.67 18.77
N ALA A 145 -5.42 4.38 20.01
CA ALA A 145 -4.01 4.38 20.40
C ALA A 145 -3.23 3.21 19.78
N THR A 146 -3.85 2.03 19.68
CA THR A 146 -3.18 0.77 19.38
C THR A 146 -3.35 0.29 17.94
N SER A 147 -4.55 0.41 17.37
CA SER A 147 -4.91 -0.27 16.11
C SER A 147 -5.32 0.63 14.95
N MET A 148 -5.55 1.92 15.18
CA MET A 148 -5.91 2.83 14.08
C MET A 148 -4.68 3.30 13.30
N PRO A 149 -4.75 3.38 11.95
CA PRO A 149 -3.72 4.04 11.16
C PRO A 149 -3.67 5.54 11.46
N LEU A 150 -2.54 6.19 11.12
CA LEU A 150 -2.29 7.59 11.48
C LEU A 150 -3.38 8.57 11.00
N CYS A 151 -4.02 8.29 9.85
CA CYS A 151 -5.13 9.10 9.34
C CYS A 151 -6.34 9.09 10.28
N MET A 152 -6.72 7.92 10.80
CA MET A 152 -7.84 7.78 11.72
C MET A 152 -7.47 8.23 13.13
N ARG A 153 -6.21 8.05 13.55
CA ARG A 153 -5.67 8.62 14.79
C ARG A 153 -5.75 10.15 14.81
N SER A 154 -5.44 10.80 13.69
CA SER A 154 -5.55 12.25 13.57
C SER A 154 -7.00 12.72 13.71
N LEU A 155 -7.93 12.04 13.04
CA LEU A 155 -9.37 12.32 13.14
C LEU A 155 -9.90 12.11 14.56
N HIS A 156 -9.51 11.02 15.21
CA HIS A 156 -9.86 10.73 16.59
C HIS A 156 -9.35 11.83 17.54
N LYS A 157 -8.07 12.21 17.43
CA LYS A 157 -7.49 13.30 18.22
C LYS A 157 -8.20 14.63 17.96
N GLY A 158 -8.48 14.95 16.69
CA GLY A 158 -9.23 16.15 16.31
C GLY A 158 -10.64 16.18 16.92
N LEU A 159 -11.34 15.04 16.94
CA LEU A 159 -12.65 14.88 17.56
C LEU A 159 -12.58 15.10 19.08
N LYS A 160 -11.62 14.49 19.77
CA LYS A 160 -11.48 14.58 21.23
C LYS A 160 -11.05 15.97 21.71
N LEU A 161 -10.22 16.66 20.94
CA LEU A 161 -9.77 18.02 21.27
C LEU A 161 -10.85 19.07 20.99
N ASN A 162 -11.51 18.96 19.85
CA ASN A 162 -12.44 20.00 19.40
C ASN A 162 -13.89 19.70 19.74
N HIS A 163 -14.20 18.49 20.24
CA HIS A 163 -15.56 18.00 20.44
C HIS A 163 -16.44 18.15 19.20
N HIS A 164 -15.81 18.14 18.02
CA HIS A 164 -16.44 18.29 16.71
C HIS A 164 -15.48 17.88 15.59
N LEU A 165 -16.04 17.48 14.45
CA LEU A 165 -15.30 17.32 13.19
C LEU A 165 -16.08 17.99 12.05
N LYS A 166 -15.36 18.61 11.10
CA LYS A 166 -15.96 19.12 9.85
C LYS A 166 -16.44 17.98 8.95
N PHE A 167 -17.22 18.32 7.93
CA PHE A 167 -17.94 17.35 7.08
C PHE A 167 -17.07 16.21 6.55
N ALA A 168 -15.95 16.52 5.89
CA ALA A 168 -15.06 15.50 5.32
C ALA A 168 -14.47 14.57 6.40
N GLY A 169 -14.13 15.12 7.57
CA GLY A 169 -13.65 14.33 8.71
C GLY A 169 -14.72 13.42 9.29
N ARG A 170 -15.97 13.89 9.42
CA ARG A 170 -17.11 13.06 9.84
C ARG A 170 -17.36 11.92 8.86
N GLN A 171 -17.26 12.17 7.56
CA GLN A 171 -17.43 11.12 6.54
C GLN A 171 -16.30 10.09 6.60
N GLN A 172 -15.04 10.53 6.58
CA GLN A 172 -13.90 9.61 6.60
C GLN A 172 -13.87 8.76 7.88
N TYR A 173 -14.00 9.40 9.05
CA TYR A 173 -13.95 8.69 10.32
C TYR A 173 -15.21 7.89 10.60
N GLY A 174 -16.39 8.44 10.30
CA GLY A 174 -17.67 7.77 10.53
C GLY A 174 -17.82 6.49 9.70
N LEU A 175 -17.40 6.51 8.43
CA LEU A 175 -17.42 5.31 7.59
C LEU A 175 -16.35 4.31 8.02
N PHE A 176 -15.17 4.77 8.45
CA PHE A 176 -14.16 3.89 9.05
C PHE A 176 -14.70 3.17 10.29
N LEU A 177 -15.33 3.90 11.23
CA LEU A 177 -15.92 3.34 12.44
C LEU A 177 -17.00 2.30 12.14
N LYS A 178 -17.85 2.57 11.15
CA LYS A 178 -18.81 1.59 10.64
C LYS A 178 -18.09 0.33 10.11
N GLY A 179 -17.06 0.52 9.30
CA GLY A 179 -16.32 -0.59 8.68
C GLY A 179 -15.51 -1.44 9.67
N ILE A 180 -15.14 -0.91 10.83
CA ILE A 180 -14.54 -1.73 11.91
C ILE A 180 -15.61 -2.45 12.76
N GLY A 181 -16.89 -2.19 12.50
CA GLY A 181 -18.01 -2.87 13.14
C GLY A 181 -18.73 -2.12 14.25
N LEU A 182 -18.55 -0.80 14.37
CA LEU A 182 -19.36 0.01 15.28
C LEU A 182 -20.81 0.00 14.79
N GLN A 183 -21.74 -0.41 15.66
CA GLN A 183 -23.16 -0.49 15.30
C GLN A 183 -23.81 0.90 15.22
N LEU A 184 -24.94 1.03 14.52
CA LEU A 184 -25.58 2.32 14.30
C LEU A 184 -25.94 3.03 15.61
N ASP A 185 -26.57 2.33 16.55
CA ASP A 185 -27.00 2.93 17.82
C ASP A 185 -25.79 3.37 18.66
N ASP A 186 -24.74 2.55 18.67
CA ASP A 186 -23.46 2.88 19.31
C ASP A 186 -22.75 4.05 18.63
N ALA A 187 -22.80 4.15 17.30
CA ALA A 187 -22.26 5.28 16.56
C ALA A 187 -23.01 6.57 16.90
N ILE A 188 -24.35 6.54 16.94
CA ILE A 188 -25.16 7.68 17.36
C ILE A 188 -24.79 8.09 18.78
N ALA A 189 -24.69 7.13 19.71
CA ALA A 189 -24.30 7.38 21.10
C ALA A 189 -22.89 8.00 21.19
N TYR A 190 -21.92 7.45 20.47
CA TYR A 190 -20.54 7.94 20.44
C TYR A 190 -20.44 9.39 19.91
N TRP A 191 -21.04 9.66 18.75
CA TRP A 191 -21.02 11.01 18.17
C TRP A 191 -21.78 12.01 19.05
N LYS A 192 -22.91 11.59 19.63
CA LYS A 192 -23.72 12.43 20.53
C LYS A 192 -22.94 12.78 21.80
N GLN A 193 -22.31 11.80 22.44
CA GLN A 193 -21.51 12.01 23.65
C GLN A 193 -20.43 13.07 23.43
N GLU A 194 -19.77 13.03 22.27
CA GLU A 194 -18.66 13.93 22.00
C GLU A 194 -19.11 15.30 21.50
N PHE A 195 -20.10 15.37 20.60
CA PHE A 195 -20.58 16.65 20.07
C PHE A 195 -21.37 17.45 21.11
N CYS A 196 -22.11 16.78 22.00
CA CYS A 196 -22.91 17.46 23.02
C CYS A 196 -22.08 18.14 24.12
N LYS A 197 -20.75 17.99 24.12
CA LYS A 197 -19.85 18.84 24.92
C LYS A 197 -19.80 20.29 24.42
N LYS A 198 -20.23 20.56 23.18
CA LYS A 198 -20.25 21.91 22.57
C LYS A 198 -21.59 22.33 21.97
N MET A 199 -22.57 21.43 21.90
CA MET A 199 -23.90 21.73 21.37
C MET A 199 -25.00 21.04 22.16
N SER A 200 -26.25 21.50 22.02
CA SER A 200 -27.38 20.83 22.65
C SER A 200 -27.67 19.46 22.01
N VAL A 201 -28.36 18.58 22.74
CA VAL A 201 -28.86 17.31 22.19
C VAL A 201 -29.80 17.54 21.00
N ASP A 202 -30.63 18.59 21.07
CA ASP A 202 -31.55 18.95 20.00
C ASP A 202 -30.83 19.41 18.74
N ASP A 203 -29.77 20.23 18.88
CA ASP A 203 -28.91 20.60 17.77
C ASP A 203 -28.24 19.38 17.14
N PHE A 204 -27.76 18.45 17.97
CA PHE A 204 -27.15 17.21 17.48
C PHE A 204 -28.14 16.41 16.63
N ASN A 205 -29.33 16.18 17.17
CA ASN A 205 -30.38 15.41 16.50
C ASN A 205 -30.80 16.06 15.18
N LYS A 206 -30.98 17.39 15.16
CA LYS A 206 -31.38 18.15 13.96
C LYS A 206 -30.30 18.16 12.87
N LYS A 207 -29.02 18.32 13.25
CA LYS A 207 -27.94 18.59 12.29
C LYS A 207 -27.12 17.36 11.89
N TYR A 208 -27.03 16.33 12.73
CA TYR A 208 -26.07 15.24 12.55
C TYR A 208 -26.66 13.83 12.56
N ALA A 209 -27.67 13.55 13.40
CA ALA A 209 -28.22 12.20 13.55
C ALA A 209 -28.71 11.61 12.22
N TYR A 210 -29.36 12.43 11.38
CA TYR A 210 -29.80 12.02 10.04
C TYR A 210 -28.65 11.54 9.16
N ASN A 211 -27.54 12.30 9.10
CA ASN A 211 -26.39 11.95 8.27
C ASN A 211 -25.71 10.66 8.76
N ILE A 212 -25.64 10.45 10.07
CA ILE A 212 -25.11 9.21 10.65
C ILE A 212 -25.98 8.02 10.21
N ARG A 213 -27.31 8.08 10.35
CA ARG A 213 -28.20 6.99 9.88
C ARG A 213 -28.09 6.75 8.37
N HIS A 214 -27.90 7.80 7.59
CA HIS A 214 -27.70 7.70 6.15
C HIS A 214 -26.41 6.95 5.78
N ASN A 215 -25.31 7.16 6.50
CA ASN A 215 -24.05 6.42 6.29
C ASN A 215 -24.21 4.90 6.54
N TYR A 216 -25.20 4.49 7.33
CA TYR A 216 -25.56 3.08 7.60
C TYR A 216 -26.70 2.56 6.71
N GLY A 217 -27.10 3.32 5.67
CA GLY A 217 -28.13 2.88 4.72
C GLY A 217 -29.57 2.81 5.29
N LYS A 218 -29.82 3.38 6.48
CA LYS A 218 -31.15 3.38 7.12
C LYS A 218 -32.05 4.56 6.71
N GLU A 219 -31.56 5.45 5.85
CA GLU A 219 -32.27 6.66 5.39
C GLU A 219 -32.10 6.86 3.87
N GLY A 220 -33.04 7.55 3.22
CA GLY A 220 -32.95 7.94 1.79
C GLY A 220 -32.98 6.75 0.80
N LYS A 221 -32.14 6.80 -0.26
CA LYS A 221 -32.02 5.74 -1.29
C LYS A 221 -31.44 4.41 -0.77
N ARG A 222 -31.23 4.27 0.56
CA ARG A 222 -30.58 3.11 1.20
C ARG A 222 -29.23 2.75 0.57
N LYS A 223 -28.48 3.77 0.14
CA LYS A 223 -27.15 3.56 -0.44
C LYS A 223 -26.18 3.29 0.69
N ASP A 224 -25.70 2.05 0.75
CA ASP A 224 -24.75 1.64 1.76
C ASP A 224 -23.35 2.17 1.41
N TYR A 225 -22.93 3.25 2.08
CA TYR A 225 -21.64 3.88 1.78
C TYR A 225 -20.50 3.00 2.30
N ALA A 226 -19.67 2.53 1.38
CA ALA A 226 -18.44 1.82 1.72
C ALA A 226 -17.41 2.78 2.36
N PRO A 227 -16.62 2.30 3.33
CA PRO A 227 -15.45 3.01 3.83
C PRO A 227 -14.50 3.44 2.71
N SER A 228 -13.78 4.54 2.93
CA SER A 228 -12.83 5.06 1.95
C SER A 228 -11.50 4.30 2.01
N ASN A 229 -11.05 3.78 0.87
CA ASN A 229 -9.71 3.20 0.74
C ASN A 229 -8.61 4.27 0.77
N CYS A 230 -7.35 3.83 0.92
CA CYS A 230 -6.21 4.76 1.04
C CYS A 230 -6.11 5.65 -0.19
N MET A 231 -6.29 5.11 -1.39
CA MET A 231 -6.19 5.89 -2.63
C MET A 231 -7.21 7.03 -2.67
N ARG A 232 -8.47 6.77 -2.31
CA ARG A 232 -9.50 7.81 -2.25
C ARG A 232 -9.20 8.89 -1.21
N ILE A 233 -8.64 8.52 -0.06
CA ILE A 233 -8.24 9.45 0.99
C ILE A 233 -7.01 10.28 0.56
N ILE A 234 -6.08 9.65 -0.15
CA ILE A 234 -4.88 10.28 -0.70
C ILE A 234 -5.29 11.28 -1.77
N THR A 235 -6.06 10.88 -2.79
CA THR A 235 -6.41 11.72 -3.94
C THR A 235 -7.60 12.65 -3.72
N GLY A 236 -8.24 12.58 -2.56
CA GLY A 236 -9.35 13.47 -2.20
C GLY A 236 -8.91 14.93 -1.99
N ASP A 237 -9.88 15.77 -1.66
CA ASP A 237 -9.60 17.18 -1.35
C ASP A 237 -8.64 17.29 -0.15
N PRO A 238 -7.60 18.14 -0.24
CA PRO A 238 -6.67 18.31 0.88
C PRO A 238 -7.35 19.01 2.06
N PRO A 239 -6.99 18.66 3.31
CA PRO A 239 -7.53 19.31 4.50
C PRO A 239 -7.14 20.78 4.56
N LYS A 240 -8.10 21.63 4.93
CA LYS A 240 -7.88 23.05 5.24
C LYS A 240 -7.66 23.27 6.74
N ASN A 241 -7.41 24.52 7.14
CA ASN A 241 -7.27 24.89 8.55
C ASN A 241 -8.49 24.41 9.39
N GLY A 242 -8.18 23.72 10.49
CA GLY A 242 -9.18 23.10 11.38
C GLY A 242 -9.82 21.82 10.84
N GLU A 243 -9.29 21.23 9.77
CA GLU A 243 -9.72 19.93 9.23
C GLU A 243 -8.65 18.87 9.45
N TYR A 244 -9.10 17.67 9.81
CA TYR A 244 -8.22 16.56 10.21
C TYR A 244 -8.31 15.36 9.27
N HIS A 245 -9.03 15.50 8.15
CA HIS A 245 -9.23 14.43 7.17
C HIS A 245 -8.03 14.29 6.21
N GLY A 246 -8.06 13.26 5.38
CA GLY A 246 -6.98 12.96 4.43
C GLY A 246 -5.93 12.00 4.99
N CYS A 247 -4.85 11.85 4.23
CA CYS A 247 -3.70 11.00 4.58
C CYS A 247 -2.58 11.85 5.18
N PRO A 248 -2.15 11.62 6.44
CA PRO A 248 -1.05 12.36 7.06
C PRO A 248 0.26 12.27 6.26
N PHE A 249 0.57 11.11 5.67
CA PHE A 249 1.77 10.92 4.86
C PHE A 249 1.78 11.76 3.56
N ARG A 250 0.62 12.26 3.11
CA ARG A 250 0.51 13.15 1.95
C ARG A 250 0.29 14.61 2.34
N HIS A 251 -0.57 14.85 3.32
CA HIS A 251 -1.12 16.18 3.59
C HIS A 251 -0.48 16.89 4.78
N PHE A 252 0.29 16.20 5.62
CA PHE A 252 1.05 16.88 6.67
C PHE A 252 2.35 17.42 6.10
N GLU A 253 2.73 18.60 6.55
CA GLU A 253 4.10 19.10 6.40
C GLU A 253 5.07 18.19 7.15
N GLN A 254 6.32 18.11 6.67
CA GLN A 254 7.33 17.17 7.16
C GLN A 254 7.55 17.27 8.68
N GLU A 255 7.63 18.49 9.22
CA GLU A 255 7.77 18.75 10.66
C GLU A 255 6.56 18.25 11.47
N HIS A 256 5.35 18.48 10.95
CA HIS A 256 4.13 18.01 11.60
C HIS A 256 4.01 16.49 11.53
N LEU A 257 4.37 15.88 10.40
CA LEU A 257 4.42 14.43 10.24
C LEU A 257 5.44 13.81 11.21
N ARG A 258 6.64 14.37 11.31
CA ARG A 258 7.66 13.91 12.26
C ARG A 258 7.15 13.93 13.70
N LYS A 259 6.46 15.00 14.11
CA LYS A 259 5.81 15.09 15.43
C LYS A 259 4.66 14.10 15.61
N ALA A 260 3.93 13.77 14.55
CA ALA A 260 2.86 12.78 14.60
C ALA A 260 3.38 11.34 14.75
N LEU A 261 4.61 11.06 14.34
CA LEU A 261 5.31 9.76 14.47
C LEU A 261 5.94 9.54 15.86
N GLN A 262 5.40 10.14 16.93
CA GLN A 262 5.86 9.90 18.29
C GLN A 262 5.80 8.40 18.65
N GLY A 263 6.85 7.91 19.32
CA GLY A 263 7.01 6.49 19.67
C GLY A 263 7.72 5.64 18.61
N VAL A 264 7.96 6.17 17.40
CA VAL A 264 8.74 5.52 16.35
C VAL A 264 10.23 5.87 16.50
N SER A 265 11.14 4.95 16.17
CA SER A 265 12.59 5.18 16.21
C SER A 265 13.01 6.30 15.24
N GLU A 266 14.09 7.01 15.51
CA GLU A 266 14.54 8.11 14.63
C GLU A 266 14.96 7.61 13.24
N GLY A 267 15.51 6.39 13.15
CA GLY A 267 15.84 5.74 11.88
C GLY A 267 14.58 5.46 11.04
N ASP A 268 13.58 4.82 11.64
CA ASP A 268 12.32 4.53 10.95
C ASP A 268 11.56 5.82 10.58
N LYS A 269 11.60 6.85 11.43
CA LYS A 269 11.03 8.17 11.09
C LYS A 269 11.67 8.74 9.84
N GLN A 270 13.00 8.70 9.73
CA GLN A 270 13.69 9.24 8.56
C GLN A 270 13.30 8.49 7.28
N GLU A 271 13.20 7.16 7.36
CA GLU A 271 12.74 6.32 6.24
C GLU A 271 11.29 6.64 5.85
N ILE A 272 10.37 6.72 6.82
CA ILE A 272 8.96 7.07 6.59
C ILE A 272 8.83 8.45 5.93
N LEU A 273 9.59 9.45 6.41
CA LEU A 273 9.59 10.79 5.84
C LEU A 273 10.12 10.79 4.39
N SER A 274 11.19 10.03 4.11
CA SER A 274 11.72 9.88 2.76
C SER A 274 10.73 9.20 1.82
N LEU A 275 10.03 8.16 2.28
CA LEU A 275 8.97 7.50 1.50
C LEU A 275 7.81 8.46 1.20
N ALA A 276 7.40 9.25 2.19
CA ALA A 276 6.35 10.27 2.02
C ALA A 276 6.77 11.36 1.01
N GLU A 277 8.01 11.84 1.09
CA GLU A 277 8.58 12.83 0.15
C GLU A 277 8.64 12.31 -1.28
N ASN A 278 8.98 11.02 -1.45
CA ASN A 278 8.97 10.33 -2.76
C ASN A 278 7.57 9.89 -3.21
N HIS A 279 6.50 10.42 -2.62
CA HIS A 279 5.10 10.12 -2.95
C HIS A 279 4.67 8.65 -2.73
N HIS A 280 5.45 7.86 -1.99
CA HIS A 280 5.14 6.47 -1.65
C HIS A 280 4.29 6.36 -0.37
N TYR A 281 3.14 7.04 -0.34
CA TYR A 281 2.35 7.26 0.89
C TYR A 281 1.85 5.99 1.57
N GLN A 282 1.38 5.00 0.80
CA GLN A 282 0.92 3.72 1.35
C GLN A 282 2.08 2.90 1.91
N ILE A 283 3.25 2.96 1.27
CA ILE A 283 4.48 2.31 1.74
C ILE A 283 4.97 2.97 3.03
N ALA A 284 4.90 4.31 3.12
CA ALA A 284 5.17 5.04 4.36
C ALA A 284 4.23 4.60 5.50
N CYS A 285 2.94 4.37 5.19
CA CYS A 285 1.97 3.83 6.14
C CYS A 285 2.29 2.39 6.55
N LYS A 286 2.74 1.53 5.62
CA LYS A 286 3.21 0.17 5.90
C LYS A 286 4.44 0.18 6.80
N LYS A 287 5.45 1.00 6.49
CA LYS A 287 6.64 1.15 7.33
C LYS A 287 6.28 1.63 8.74
N TYR A 288 5.31 2.53 8.85
CA TYR A 288 4.76 2.94 10.15
C TYR A 288 4.07 1.78 10.90
N PHE A 289 3.33 0.92 10.19
CA PHE A 289 2.74 -0.29 10.78
C PHE A 289 3.82 -1.21 11.35
N GLU A 290 4.84 -1.54 10.54
CA GLU A 290 5.97 -2.39 10.94
C GLU A 290 6.70 -1.83 12.17
N ALA A 291 6.96 -0.53 12.19
CA ALA A 291 7.64 0.13 13.31
C ALA A 291 6.81 0.13 14.61
N THR A 292 5.48 0.12 14.50
CA THR A 292 4.57 0.11 15.66
C THR A 292 4.09 -1.29 16.05
N HIS A 293 4.31 -2.28 15.19
CA HIS A 293 3.94 -3.69 15.38
C HIS A 293 5.16 -4.57 15.09
N PRO A 294 6.21 -4.52 15.95
CA PRO A 294 7.42 -5.28 15.73
C PRO A 294 7.12 -6.79 15.72
N GLY A 295 7.65 -7.49 14.71
CA GLY A 295 7.38 -8.91 14.47
C GLY A 295 6.04 -9.20 13.79
N SER A 296 5.40 -8.19 13.19
CA SER A 296 4.27 -8.40 12.29
C SER A 296 4.72 -9.02 10.96
N ASP A 297 3.76 -9.60 10.22
CA ASP A 297 3.99 -10.19 8.91
C ASP A 297 4.48 -9.12 7.90
N PRO A 298 5.68 -9.29 7.31
CA PRO A 298 6.26 -8.32 6.37
C PRO A 298 5.49 -8.22 5.05
N ASP A 299 4.65 -9.19 4.70
CA ASP A 299 3.89 -9.20 3.45
C ASP A 299 2.50 -8.56 3.57
N VAL A 300 2.17 -8.00 4.73
CA VAL A 300 0.93 -7.26 4.95
C VAL A 300 0.79 -6.12 3.94
N LEU A 301 -0.32 -6.15 3.19
CA LEU A 301 -0.69 -5.13 2.23
C LEU A 301 -1.54 -4.03 2.90
N ILE A 302 -0.98 -2.82 2.99
CA ILE A 302 -1.68 -1.65 3.54
C ILE A 302 -2.23 -0.77 2.41
N ASN A 303 -3.44 -1.08 1.94
CA ASN A 303 -4.15 -0.32 0.91
C ASN A 303 -5.50 0.28 1.37
N HIS A 304 -5.96 -0.09 2.57
CA HIS A 304 -7.22 0.38 3.15
C HIS A 304 -7.08 0.64 4.66
N PRO A 305 -7.64 1.73 5.23
CA PRO A 305 -7.56 1.98 6.68
C PRO A 305 -8.17 0.87 7.54
N ASN A 306 -9.32 0.32 7.12
CA ASN A 306 -9.93 -0.85 7.78
C ASN A 306 -9.04 -2.10 7.70
N GLY A 307 -8.33 -2.33 6.58
CA GLY A 307 -7.37 -3.43 6.47
C GLY A 307 -6.18 -3.28 7.43
N TYR A 308 -5.63 -2.06 7.54
CA TYR A 308 -4.63 -1.76 8.57
C TYR A 308 -5.15 -2.11 9.97
N PHE A 309 -6.38 -1.72 10.28
CA PHE A 309 -6.99 -1.95 11.57
C PHE A 309 -7.15 -3.45 11.86
N GLU A 310 -7.65 -4.23 10.90
CA GLU A 310 -7.80 -5.67 11.05
C GLU A 310 -6.47 -6.39 11.27
N GLU A 311 -5.43 -6.05 10.51
CA GLU A 311 -4.10 -6.63 10.68
C GLU A 311 -3.49 -6.26 12.03
N SER A 312 -3.70 -5.03 12.50
CA SER A 312 -3.31 -4.64 13.86
C SER A 312 -4.06 -5.47 14.92
N ARG A 313 -5.37 -5.68 14.75
CA ARG A 313 -6.17 -6.49 15.69
C ARG A 313 -5.69 -7.94 15.71
N LYS A 314 -5.36 -8.52 14.55
CA LYS A 314 -4.76 -9.87 14.45
C LYS A 314 -3.43 -9.94 15.19
N TYR A 315 -2.56 -8.94 15.01
CA TYR A 315 -1.28 -8.86 15.72
C TYR A 315 -1.46 -8.87 17.25
N TYR A 316 -2.32 -8.01 17.79
CA TYR A 316 -2.53 -7.95 19.25
C TYR A 316 -3.22 -9.21 19.79
N ALA A 317 -4.17 -9.79 19.05
CA ALA A 317 -4.80 -11.06 19.42
C ALA A 317 -3.79 -12.23 19.45
N ALA A 318 -2.84 -12.28 18.52
CA ALA A 318 -1.77 -13.27 18.52
C ALA A 318 -0.81 -13.08 19.71
N LYS A 319 -0.47 -11.83 20.02
CA LYS A 319 0.37 -11.45 21.15
C LYS A 319 -0.25 -11.84 22.50
N GLU A 320 -1.55 -11.62 22.68
CA GLU A 320 -2.29 -12.04 23.88
C GLU A 320 -2.34 -13.56 24.05
N LYS A 321 -2.37 -14.30 22.94
CA LYS A 321 -2.36 -15.78 22.92
C LYS A 321 -0.95 -16.39 23.03
N GLY A 322 0.10 -15.57 23.12
CA GLY A 322 1.50 -16.03 23.18
C GLY A 322 1.99 -16.68 21.87
N VAL A 323 1.30 -16.48 20.75
CA VAL A 323 1.70 -17.00 19.44
C VAL A 323 2.58 -15.95 18.76
N ILE A 324 3.86 -16.28 18.55
CA ILE A 324 4.74 -15.47 17.72
C ILE A 324 4.21 -15.54 16.29
N VAL A 325 3.84 -14.40 15.71
CA VAL A 325 3.45 -14.30 14.30
C VAL A 325 4.69 -14.58 13.47
N THR A 326 4.85 -15.81 13.00
CA THR A 326 5.95 -16.20 12.12
C THR A 326 5.57 -15.89 10.68
N ALA A 327 6.40 -15.11 9.99
CA ALA A 327 6.39 -15.00 8.54
C ALA A 327 6.60 -16.39 7.92
N ASN A 328 5.73 -16.79 6.99
CA ASN A 328 5.89 -18.02 6.21
C ASN A 328 6.74 -17.79 4.97
#